data_AF-A0A953Q0U8-F1
#
_entry.id   AF-A0A953Q0U8-F1
#
_cell.length_a   1.000
_cell.length_b   1.000
_cell.length_c   1.000
_cell.angle_alpha   90.00
_cell.angle_beta   90.00
_cell.angle_gamma   90.00
#
_symmetry.space_group_name_H-M   'P 1'
#
loop_
_entity.id
_entity.type
_entity.pdbx_description
1 polymer ?
#
loop_
_entity_poly.entity_id
_entity_poly.type
_entity_poly.pdbx_seq_one_letter_code
_entity_poly.pdbx_strand_id
1 'polypeptide(L)'
;MTLMDAPPPKPPRHVWKYILLVIILAAIGVGIYAYFRDYSEEQAVEHFLTTLQQGKYEEAYKMWQPSPSYSYQDFLHDWGAQGDYGKIREFQILGSRSKGSQTVIITVRINNVDPPIDLLVDRKTKGLAYSIF
;
A
#
# COMPACT_ATOMS: atom_id res chain seq x y z
N MET A 1 19.07 -29.65 -62.95
CA MET A 1 19.39 -29.23 -61.58
C MET A 1 19.30 -27.71 -61.56
N THR A 2 18.28 -27.17 -60.89
CA THR A 2 17.90 -25.74 -60.93
C THR A 2 18.77 -24.92 -59.98
N LEU A 3 19.30 -23.80 -60.49
CA LEU A 3 20.23 -22.88 -59.80
C LEU A 3 19.50 -21.90 -58.83
N MET A 4 18.22 -22.16 -58.54
CA MET A 4 17.30 -21.20 -57.92
C MET A 4 16.76 -21.65 -56.55
N ASP A 5 17.12 -22.84 -56.07
CA ASP A 5 16.65 -23.35 -54.77
C ASP A 5 17.65 -22.98 -53.66
N ALA A 6 17.71 -21.69 -53.31
CA ALA A 6 18.37 -21.27 -52.08
C ALA A 6 17.44 -21.60 -50.88
N PRO A 7 17.89 -22.38 -49.88
CA PRO A 7 17.06 -22.64 -48.71
C PRO A 7 16.74 -21.32 -47.98
N PRO A 8 15.52 -21.13 -47.48
CA PRO A 8 15.13 -19.90 -46.82
C PRO A 8 16.06 -19.61 -45.64
N PRO A 9 16.43 -18.33 -45.40
CA PRO A 9 17.38 -17.98 -44.35
C PRO A 9 16.85 -18.47 -43.00
N LYS A 10 17.61 -19.36 -42.33
CA LYS A 10 17.27 -19.84 -40.99
C LYS A 10 17.23 -18.62 -40.06
N PRO A 11 16.14 -18.41 -39.29
CA PRO A 11 16.10 -17.29 -38.37
C PRO A 11 17.29 -17.40 -37.40
N PRO A 12 18.00 -16.30 -37.12
CA PRO A 12 19.21 -16.35 -36.31
C PRO A 12 18.90 -16.98 -34.94
N ARG A 13 19.51 -18.14 -34.65
CA ARG A 13 19.24 -18.98 -33.46
C ARG A 13 19.36 -18.25 -32.11
N HIS A 14 19.95 -17.06 -32.10
CA HIS A 14 20.20 -16.25 -30.92
C HIS A 14 19.08 -15.25 -30.59
N VAL A 15 18.19 -14.88 -31.54
CA VAL A 15 17.11 -13.90 -31.24
C VAL A 15 16.16 -14.41 -30.16
N TRP A 16 15.87 -15.71 -30.13
CA TRP A 16 15.03 -16.33 -29.11
C TRP A 16 15.60 -16.22 -27.69
N LYS A 17 16.93 -16.20 -27.53
CA LYS A 17 17.58 -16.01 -26.22
C LYS A 17 17.37 -14.60 -25.70
N TYR A 18 17.45 -13.60 -26.56
CA TYR A 18 17.18 -12.21 -26.20
C TYR A 18 15.69 -11.97 -25.92
N ILE A 19 14.79 -12.59 -26.70
CA ILE A 19 13.34 -12.54 -26.44
C ILE A 19 13.03 -13.16 -25.07
N LEU A 20 13.59 -14.33 -24.77
CA LEU A 20 13.41 -14.98 -23.47
C LEU A 20 13.92 -14.12 -22.31
N LEU A 21 15.10 -13.49 -22.48
CA LEU A 21 15.67 -12.59 -21.48
C LEU A 21 14.74 -11.38 -21.21
N VAL A 22 14.19 -10.77 -22.25
CA VAL A 22 13.25 -9.64 -22.11
C VAL A 22 11.98 -10.08 -21.38
N ILE A 23 11.44 -11.27 -21.69
CA ILE A 23 10.26 -11.81 -21.00
C ILE A 23 10.55 -12.02 -19.51
N ILE A 24 11.71 -12.58 -19.16
CA ILE A 24 12.12 -12.80 -17.77
C ILE A 24 12.23 -11.46 -17.03
N LEU A 25 12.89 -10.47 -17.64
CA LEU A 25 13.02 -9.13 -17.04
C LEU A 25 11.66 -8.46 -16.86
N ALA A 26 10.75 -8.60 -17.83
CA ALA A 26 9.40 -8.08 -17.73
C ALA A 26 8.61 -8.75 -16.59
N ALA A 27 8.72 -10.08 -16.45
CA ALA A 27 8.05 -10.81 -15.37
C ALA A 27 8.57 -10.40 -13.98
N ILE A 28 9.88 -10.21 -13.84
CA ILE A 28 10.49 -9.69 -12.61
C ILE A 28 9.98 -8.27 -12.32
N GLY A 29 9.95 -7.40 -13.34
CA GLY A 29 9.44 -6.03 -13.21
C GLY A 29 7.98 -6.00 -12.74
N VAL A 30 7.12 -6.84 -13.31
CA VAL A 30 5.72 -6.98 -12.89
C VAL A 30 5.63 -7.50 -11.46
N GLY A 31 6.44 -8.47 -11.08
CA GLY A 31 6.49 -9.01 -9.72
C GLY A 31 6.88 -7.95 -8.69
N ILE A 32 7.94 -7.18 -8.96
CA ILE A 32 8.39 -6.06 -8.11
C ILE A 32 7.28 -5.02 -8.01
N TYR A 33 6.69 -4.61 -9.14
CA TYR A 33 5.61 -3.64 -9.14
C TYR A 33 4.42 -4.10 -8.31
N ALA A 34 4.01 -5.37 -8.45
CA ALA A 34 2.90 -5.93 -7.68
C ALA A 34 3.20 -5.97 -6.17
N TYR A 35 4.43 -6.31 -5.79
CA TYR A 35 4.85 -6.34 -4.39
C TYR A 35 4.89 -4.95 -3.75
N PHE A 36 5.47 -3.96 -4.44
CA PHE A 36 5.61 -2.60 -3.91
C PHE A 36 4.39 -1.70 -4.16
N ARG A 37 3.33 -2.22 -4.77
CA ARG A 37 2.16 -1.43 -5.17
C ARG A 37 1.47 -0.74 -3.99
N ASP A 38 1.45 -1.38 -2.83
CA ASP A 38 0.71 -0.92 -1.62
C ASP A 38 1.66 -0.39 -0.53
N TYR A 39 2.97 -0.37 -0.81
CA TYR A 39 4.01 0.04 0.13
C TYR A 39 3.82 1.50 0.58
N SER A 40 3.40 2.38 -0.34
CA SER A 40 3.22 3.79 -0.02
C SER A 40 2.05 4.05 0.93
N GLU A 41 1.03 3.19 0.90
CA GLU A 41 -0.16 3.23 1.75
C GLU A 41 0.15 2.67 3.14
N GLU A 42 0.91 1.57 3.22
CA GLU A 42 1.45 1.06 4.48
C GLU A 42 2.32 2.10 5.18
N GLN A 43 3.22 2.76 4.45
CA GLN A 43 4.06 3.85 4.97
C GLN A 43 3.24 5.05 5.48
N ALA A 44 2.12 5.37 4.83
CA ALA A 44 1.23 6.44 5.28
C ALA A 44 0.58 6.11 6.64
N VAL A 45 0.13 4.86 6.81
CA VAL A 45 -0.44 4.38 8.09
C VAL A 45 0.63 4.32 9.17
N GLU A 46 1.83 3.81 8.85
CA GLU A 46 2.96 3.78 9.77
C GLU A 46 3.32 5.19 10.24
N HIS A 47 3.38 6.16 9.32
CA HIS A 47 3.67 7.55 9.66
C HIS A 47 2.59 8.17 10.55
N PHE A 48 1.31 7.91 10.26
CA PHE A 48 0.19 8.35 11.08
C PHE A 48 0.27 7.78 12.50
N LEU A 49 0.44 6.48 12.65
CA LEU A 49 0.51 5.81 13.96
C LEU A 49 1.76 6.22 14.75
N THR A 50 2.88 6.42 14.06
CA THR A 50 4.12 6.95 14.69
C THR A 50 3.90 8.37 15.21
N THR A 51 3.20 9.21 14.46
CA THR A 51 2.86 10.59 14.86
C THR A 51 1.97 10.59 16.11
N LEU A 52 1.00 9.68 16.18
CA LEU A 52 0.16 9.48 17.35
C LEU A 52 0.97 8.97 18.56
N GLN A 53 1.88 8.02 18.36
CA GLN A 53 2.78 7.53 19.40
C GLN A 53 3.67 8.63 19.97
N GLN A 54 4.11 9.58 19.14
CA GLN A 54 4.84 10.78 19.56
C GLN A 54 3.97 11.82 20.27
N GLY A 55 2.65 11.62 20.34
CA GLY A 55 1.70 12.53 20.97
C GLY A 55 1.39 13.77 20.13
N LYS A 56 1.71 13.77 18.83
CA LYS A 56 1.50 14.89 17.91
C LYS A 56 0.10 14.82 17.28
N TYR A 57 -0.94 14.90 18.10
CA TYR A 57 -2.32 14.68 17.67
C TYR A 57 -2.80 15.67 16.61
N GLU A 58 -2.38 16.94 16.65
CA GLU A 58 -2.75 17.93 15.63
C GLU A 58 -2.16 17.60 14.25
N GLU A 59 -0.93 17.10 14.21
CA GLU A 59 -0.29 16.65 12.96
C GLU A 59 -0.99 15.40 12.43
N ALA A 60 -1.27 14.43 13.30
CA ALA A 60 -1.99 13.22 12.94
C ALA A 60 -3.41 13.53 12.42
N TYR A 61 -4.10 14.50 13.01
CA TYR A 61 -5.42 14.94 12.55
C TYR A 61 -5.39 15.53 11.13
N LYS A 62 -4.34 16.28 10.78
CA LYS A 62 -4.16 16.78 9.42
C LYS A 62 -3.91 15.64 8.43
N MET A 63 -3.15 14.61 8.83
CA MET A 63 -2.92 13.43 8.00
C MET A 63 -4.20 12.61 7.78
N TRP A 64 -5.05 12.54 8.80
CA TRP A 64 -6.35 11.86 8.71
C TRP A 64 -7.23 12.42 7.59
N GLN A 65 -7.10 13.71 7.22
CA GLN A 65 -7.94 14.37 6.21
C GLN A 65 -9.45 14.18 6.47
N PRO A 66 -9.93 14.59 7.66
CA PRO A 66 -11.31 14.37 8.08
C PRO A 66 -12.32 15.01 7.14
N SER A 67 -13.51 14.40 7.05
CA SER A 67 -14.66 15.09 6.50
C SER A 67 -15.00 16.32 7.36
N PRO A 68 -15.67 17.34 6.83
CA PRO A 68 -16.08 18.52 7.61
C PRO A 68 -16.97 18.19 8.84
N SER A 69 -17.58 17.00 8.86
CA SER A 69 -18.42 16.52 9.96
C SER A 69 -17.63 15.87 11.11
N TYR A 70 -16.35 15.57 10.92
CA TYR A 70 -15.52 14.91 11.91
C TYR A 70 -14.55 15.93 12.49
N SER A 71 -14.80 16.34 13.74
CA SER A 71 -14.04 17.40 14.39
C SER A 71 -12.74 16.89 15.01
N TYR A 72 -11.86 17.81 15.39
CA TYR A 72 -10.65 17.46 16.14
C TYR A 72 -10.97 16.85 17.51
N GLN A 73 -12.11 17.21 18.11
CA GLN A 73 -12.52 16.65 19.38
C GLN A 73 -12.99 15.19 19.24
N ASP A 74 -13.68 14.87 18.15
CA ASP A 74 -14.00 13.48 17.80
C ASP A 74 -12.72 12.68 17.53
N PHE A 75 -11.76 13.29 16.82
CA PHE A 75 -10.44 12.68 16.62
C PHE A 75 -9.71 12.37 17.93
N LEU A 76 -9.74 13.28 18.90
CA LEU A 76 -9.12 13.04 20.21
C LEU A 76 -9.89 12.01 21.04
N HIS A 77 -11.20 11.87 20.84
CA HIS A 77 -11.98 10.81 21.46
C HIS A 77 -11.55 9.43 20.96
N ASP A 78 -11.25 9.32 19.68
CA ASP A 78 -10.83 8.05 19.08
C ASP A 78 -9.33 7.78 19.32
N TRP A 79 -8.49 8.75 18.97
CA TRP A 79 -7.04 8.59 18.83
C TRP A 79 -6.21 9.29 19.90
N GLY A 80 -6.83 10.05 20.80
CA GLY A 80 -6.15 10.78 21.85
C GLY A 80 -5.53 9.89 22.92
N ALA A 81 -4.71 10.47 23.80
CA ALA A 81 -4.06 9.72 24.88
C ALA A 81 -5.06 9.01 25.83
N GLN A 82 -6.25 9.58 25.97
CA GLN A 82 -7.37 9.06 26.76
C GLN A 82 -8.53 8.58 25.87
N GLY A 83 -8.30 8.44 24.57
CA GLY A 83 -9.30 7.98 23.62
C GLY A 83 -9.49 6.48 23.65
N ASP A 84 -10.28 5.96 22.71
CA ASP A 84 -10.69 4.56 22.63
C ASP A 84 -9.52 3.56 22.64
N TYR A 85 -8.42 3.91 21.97
CA TYR A 85 -7.20 3.08 21.94
C TYR A 85 -6.17 3.44 23.00
N GLY A 86 -6.45 4.49 23.78
CA GLY A 86 -5.52 5.16 24.67
C GLY A 86 -4.27 5.67 23.96
N LYS A 87 -3.27 6.11 24.73
CA LYS A 87 -1.96 6.47 24.17
C LYS A 87 -1.35 5.28 23.42
N ILE A 88 -1.11 5.44 22.12
CA ILE A 88 -0.43 4.44 21.30
C ILE A 88 1.01 4.28 21.80
N ARG A 89 1.39 3.03 22.13
CA ARG A 89 2.73 2.64 22.59
C ARG A 89 3.41 1.73 21.58
N GLU A 90 2.62 0.86 20.98
CA GLU A 90 3.06 -0.09 19.97
C GLU A 90 1.96 -0.27 18.93
N PHE A 91 2.37 -0.55 17.70
CA PHE A 91 1.47 -0.93 16.63
C PHE A 91 2.15 -1.91 15.69
N GLN A 92 1.34 -2.69 14.98
CA GLN A 92 1.81 -3.65 13.98
C GLN A 92 0.87 -3.62 12.77
N ILE A 93 1.44 -3.44 11.58
CA ILE A 93 0.72 -3.64 10.32
C ILE A 93 0.68 -5.15 10.06
N LEU A 94 -0.52 -5.72 10.00
CA LEU A 94 -0.75 -7.15 9.81
C LEU A 94 -0.89 -7.52 8.33
N GLY A 95 -1.34 -6.58 7.51
CA GLY A 95 -1.43 -6.76 6.07
C GLY A 95 -2.19 -5.64 5.38
N SER A 96 -2.14 -5.67 4.06
CA SER A 96 -2.82 -4.73 3.19
C SER A 96 -3.68 -5.46 2.16
N ARG A 97 -4.82 -4.86 1.82
CA ARG A 97 -5.74 -5.36 0.80
C ARG A 97 -6.23 -4.21 -0.05
N SER A 98 -5.88 -4.25 -1.33
CA SER A 98 -6.45 -3.36 -2.34
C SER A 98 -7.98 -3.52 -2.44
N LYS A 99 -8.71 -2.41 -2.37
CA LYS A 99 -10.16 -2.35 -2.62
C LYS A 99 -10.42 -1.46 -3.83
N GLY A 100 -10.57 -2.09 -5.00
CA GLY A 100 -10.69 -1.37 -6.26
C GLY A 100 -9.39 -0.67 -6.66
N SER A 101 -9.49 0.41 -7.42
CA SER A 101 -8.34 1.13 -7.97
C SER A 101 -7.85 2.30 -7.12
N GLN A 102 -8.64 2.75 -6.14
CA GLN A 102 -8.42 4.01 -5.43
C GLN A 102 -8.10 3.84 -3.95
N THR A 103 -8.50 2.74 -3.31
CA THR A 103 -8.36 2.57 -1.87
C THR A 103 -7.65 1.27 -1.52
N VAL A 104 -6.96 1.30 -0.38
CA VAL A 104 -6.30 0.14 0.23
C VAL A 104 -6.75 0.06 1.67
N ILE A 105 -7.13 -1.13 2.10
CA ILE A 105 -7.44 -1.45 3.50
C ILE A 105 -6.16 -1.96 4.13
N ILE A 106 -5.72 -1.33 5.22
CA ILE A 106 -4.55 -1.71 6.00
C ILE A 106 -5.03 -2.19 7.35
N THR A 107 -4.79 -3.46 7.66
CA THR A 107 -5.13 -4.04 8.96
C THR A 107 -4.00 -3.76 9.94
N VAL A 108 -4.32 -3.09 11.05
CA VAL A 108 -3.36 -2.71 12.09
C VAL A 108 -3.80 -3.22 13.46
N ARG A 109 -2.83 -3.70 14.23
CA ARG A 109 -2.99 -3.97 15.66
C ARG A 109 -2.35 -2.85 16.45
N ILE A 110 -3.07 -2.28 17.41
CA ILE A 110 -2.61 -1.16 18.24
C ILE A 110 -2.64 -1.60 19.70
N ASN A 111 -1.56 -1.39 20.46
CA ASN A 111 -1.51 -1.72 21.90
C ASN A 111 -1.97 -3.16 22.22
N ASN A 112 -1.75 -4.10 21.30
CA ASN A 112 -2.21 -5.48 21.37
C ASN A 112 -3.75 -5.66 21.49
N VAL A 113 -4.54 -4.66 21.06
CA VAL A 113 -6.00 -4.72 20.98
C VAL A 113 -6.44 -5.76 19.95
N ASP A 114 -7.48 -6.52 20.30
CA ASP A 114 -8.11 -7.55 19.47
C ASP A 114 -9.63 -7.32 19.47
N PRO A 115 -10.32 -7.34 18.31
CA PRO A 115 -9.78 -7.57 16.98
C PRO A 115 -8.87 -6.43 16.46
N PRO A 116 -7.96 -6.69 15.49
CA PRO A 116 -7.26 -5.64 14.78
C PRO A 116 -8.22 -4.70 14.06
N ILE A 117 -7.77 -3.48 13.81
CA ILE A 117 -8.56 -2.42 13.19
C ILE A 117 -8.18 -2.31 11.72
N ASP A 118 -9.18 -2.13 10.86
CA ASP A 118 -8.97 -1.89 9.44
C ASP A 118 -9.06 -0.40 9.13
N LEU A 119 -7.97 0.16 8.62
CA LEU A 119 -7.89 1.55 8.15
C LEU A 119 -7.92 1.59 6.63
N LEU A 120 -8.71 2.50 6.09
CA LEU A 120 -8.82 2.75 4.67
C LEU A 120 -7.91 3.92 4.30
N VAL A 121 -7.07 3.71 3.29
CA VAL A 121 -6.14 4.72 2.76
C VAL A 121 -6.48 5.03 1.31
N ASP A 122 -6.63 6.31 0.97
CA ASP A 122 -6.73 6.74 -0.43
C ASP A 122 -5.36 6.73 -1.10
N ARG A 123 -5.25 6.11 -2.28
CA ARG A 123 -3.97 5.97 -2.98
C ARG A 123 -3.39 7.29 -3.47
N LYS A 124 -4.23 8.29 -3.76
CA LYS A 124 -3.82 9.59 -4.32
C LYS A 124 -3.52 10.59 -3.22
N THR A 125 -4.44 10.77 -2.27
CA THR A 125 -4.30 11.80 -1.24
C THR A 125 -3.59 11.30 0.02
N LYS A 126 -3.51 9.96 0.19
CA LYS A 126 -3.04 9.31 1.43
C LYS A 126 -3.87 9.69 2.66
N GLY A 127 -5.08 10.22 2.46
CA GLY A 127 -6.05 10.43 3.53
C GLY A 127 -6.47 9.10 4.14
N LEU A 128 -6.73 9.11 5.45
CA LEU A 128 -7.04 7.93 6.24
C LEU A 128 -8.49 8.00 6.74
N ALA A 129 -9.16 6.86 6.77
CA ALA A 129 -10.49 6.73 7.34
C ALA A 129 -10.65 5.36 8.00
N TYR A 130 -11.66 5.20 8.83
CA TYR A 130 -12.08 3.86 9.24
C TYR A 130 -12.62 3.07 8.05
N SER A 131 -12.27 1.79 7.98
CA SER A 131 -12.91 0.87 7.04
C SER A 131 -14.38 0.68 7.44
N ILE A 132 -15.27 0.73 6.45
CA ILE A 132 -16.71 0.44 6.61
C ILE A 132 -17.09 -0.95 6.09
N PHE A 133 -16.09 -1.80 5.80
CA PHE A 133 -16.23 -3.09 5.13
C PHE A 133 -16.02 -4.27 6.08
#